data_AF-A0A4R8LKM4-F1
#
_entry.id   AF-A0A4R8LKM4-F1
#
_cell.length_a   1.000
_cell.length_b   1.000
_cell.length_c   1.000
_cell.angle_alpha   90.00
_cell.angle_beta   90.00
_cell.angle_gamma   90.00
#
_symmetry.space_group_name_H-M   'P 1'
#
loop_
_entity.id
_entity.type
_entity.pdbx_description
1 polymer ?
#
loop_
_entity_poly.entity_id
_entity_poly.type
_entity_poly.pdbx_seq_one_letter_code
_entity_poly.pdbx_strand_id
1 'polypeptide(L)'
;MSALHKWRIVIVIVCVGAAMVSYTGFVRSYLDHEVQTTFFVKRYPTLQMEFYDPFANEGDDMPIEKLPPSDRASFADYCKYRFGIADDSAPALRDCKSKIPGYL
;
A
#
# COMPACT_ATOMS: atom_id res chain seq x y z
N MET A 1 -8.56 39.38 12.34
CA MET A 1 -8.97 37.97 12.12
C MET A 1 -9.33 37.35 13.47
N SER A 2 -10.60 36.97 13.67
CA SER A 2 -11.11 36.50 14.97
C SER A 2 -10.51 35.14 15.35
N ALA A 3 -10.38 34.87 16.67
CA ALA A 3 -9.82 33.62 17.19
C ALA A 3 -10.54 32.37 16.62
N LEU A 4 -11.85 32.49 16.35
CA LEU A 4 -12.66 31.46 15.70
C LEU A 4 -12.17 31.08 14.30
N HIS A 5 -11.73 32.06 13.50
CA HIS A 5 -11.19 31.80 12.16
C HIS A 5 -9.86 31.06 12.22
N LYS A 6 -9.01 31.37 13.21
CA LYS A 6 -7.73 30.67 13.41
C LYS A 6 -7.94 29.20 13.79
N TRP A 7 -8.89 28.91 14.68
CA TRP A 7 -9.22 27.53 15.06
C TRP A 7 -9.81 26.71 13.91
N ARG A 8 -10.67 27.32 13.10
CA ARG A 8 -11.20 26.67 11.89
C ARG A 8 -10.08 26.28 10.92
N ILE A 9 -9.09 27.15 10.70
CA ILE A 9 -7.94 26.85 9.84
C ILE A 9 -7.15 25.66 10.41
N VAL A 10 -6.87 25.66 11.72
CA VAL A 10 -6.13 24.55 12.36
C VAL A 10 -6.87 23.23 12.20
N ILE A 11 -8.18 23.20 12.43
CA ILE A 11 -8.99 21.99 12.26
C ILE A 11 -8.91 21.48 10.82
N VAL A 12 -9.04 22.37 9.83
CA VAL A 12 -8.94 21.99 8.41
C VAL A 12 -7.57 21.39 8.10
N ILE A 13 -6.47 22.00 8.58
CA ILE A 13 -5.12 21.49 8.36
C ILE A 13 -4.97 20.08 8.97
N VAL A 14 -5.46 19.88 10.20
CA VAL A 14 -5.40 18.57 10.86
C VAL A 14 -6.22 17.53 10.12
N CYS A 15 -7.44 17.86 9.69
CA CYS A 15 -8.29 16.95 8.92
C CYS A 15 -7.64 16.56 7.58
N VAL A 16 -7.05 17.53 6.87
CA VAL A 16 -6.35 17.27 5.61
C VAL A 16 -5.10 16.41 5.84
N GLY A 17 -4.32 16.70 6.89
CA GLY A 17 -3.17 15.87 7.27
C GLY A 17 -3.56 14.43 7.59
N ALA A 18 -4.61 14.23 8.39
CA ALA A 18 -5.13 12.91 8.71
C ALA A 18 -5.66 12.17 7.47
N ALA A 19 -6.33 12.88 6.55
CA ALA A 19 -6.77 12.31 5.29
C ALA A 19 -5.58 11.87 4.42
N MET A 20 -4.53 12.70 4.31
CA MET A 20 -3.33 12.31 3.57
C MET A 20 -2.70 11.05 4.16
N VAL A 21 -2.42 11.00 5.46
CA VAL A 21 -1.83 9.82 6.12
C VAL A 21 -2.70 8.57 5.94
N SER A 22 -4.01 8.70 6.12
CA SER A 22 -4.92 7.56 6.04
C SER A 22 -5.08 7.00 4.62
N TYR A 23 -4.88 7.82 3.58
CA TYR A 23 -5.08 7.45 2.18
C TYR A 23 -3.79 7.37 1.36
N THR A 24 -2.61 7.62 1.91
CA THR A 24 -1.32 7.38 1.22
C THR A 24 -0.56 6.22 1.84
N GLY A 25 0.02 5.36 1.03
CA GLY A 25 0.95 4.31 1.47
C GLY A 25 2.14 4.21 0.52
N PHE A 26 3.10 3.36 0.86
CA PHE A 26 4.22 3.05 -0.02
C PHE A 26 4.62 1.57 0.07
N VAL A 27 5.33 1.12 -0.96
CA VAL A 27 6.00 -0.18 -1.02
C VAL A 27 7.47 0.04 -1.35
N ARG A 28 8.34 -0.87 -0.89
CA ARG A 28 9.75 -0.89 -1.26
C ARG A 28 10.02 -2.02 -2.24
N SER A 29 10.70 -1.72 -3.33
CA SER A 29 11.27 -2.70 -4.26
C SER A 29 12.78 -2.78 -4.08
N TYR A 30 13.32 -3.99 -4.25
CA TYR A 30 14.74 -4.30 -4.11
C TYR A 30 15.27 -4.77 -5.47
N LEU A 31 15.96 -3.88 -6.19
CA LEU A 31 16.45 -4.08 -7.56
C LEU A 31 17.94 -3.79 -7.61
N ASP A 32 18.76 -4.67 -8.18
CA ASP A 32 20.19 -4.46 -8.46
C ASP A 32 20.96 -3.75 -7.32
N HIS A 33 20.71 -4.19 -6.08
CA HIS A 33 21.26 -3.64 -4.81
C HIS A 33 20.75 -2.27 -4.37
N GLU A 34 19.78 -1.70 -5.07
CA GLU A 34 19.07 -0.48 -4.70
C GLU A 34 17.70 -0.77 -4.07
N VAL A 35 17.26 0.16 -3.22
CA VAL A 35 15.93 0.14 -2.63
C VAL A 35 15.14 1.32 -3.17
N GLN A 36 14.10 1.03 -3.95
CA GLN A 36 13.23 2.05 -4.53
C GLN A 36 11.91 2.10 -3.74
N THR A 37 11.45 3.31 -3.42
CA THR A 37 10.18 3.53 -2.69
C THR A 37 9.11 4.05 -3.63
N THR A 38 8.01 3.30 -3.77
CA THR A 38 6.88 3.67 -4.62
C THR A 38 5.66 4.03 -3.78
N PHE A 39 5.20 5.28 -3.89
CA PHE A 39 4.01 5.76 -3.20
C PHE A 39 2.73 5.47 -3.98
N PHE A 40 1.62 5.29 -3.26
CA PHE A 40 0.31 5.08 -3.85
C PHE A 40 -0.83 5.63 -2.99
N VAL A 41 -1.96 5.89 -3.64
CA VAL A 41 -3.22 6.22 -2.95
C VAL A 41 -3.94 4.91 -2.59
N LYS A 42 -4.22 4.74 -1.30
CA LYS A 42 -4.95 3.60 -0.75
C LYS A 42 -6.42 3.65 -1.16
N ARG A 43 -7.02 2.48 -1.39
CA ARG A 43 -8.46 2.31 -1.66
C ARG A 43 -9.32 2.28 -0.40
N TYR A 44 -8.74 1.90 0.73
CA TYR A 44 -9.38 1.92 2.05
C TYR A 44 -8.51 2.71 3.04
N PRO A 45 -9.10 3.48 3.96
CA PRO A 45 -8.33 4.23 4.94
C PRO A 45 -7.64 3.31 5.95
N THR A 46 -6.37 3.56 6.25
CA THR A 46 -5.62 2.93 7.35
C THR A 46 -4.42 3.80 7.74
N LEU A 47 -4.00 3.73 9.00
CA LEU A 47 -2.79 4.41 9.48
C LEU A 47 -1.49 3.68 9.09
N GLN A 48 -1.58 2.45 8.57
CA GLN A 48 -0.42 1.71 8.06
C GLN A 48 0.17 2.41 6.83
N MET A 49 1.46 2.76 6.85
CA MET A 49 2.12 3.48 5.76
C MET A 49 2.84 2.55 4.78
N GLU A 50 3.56 1.56 5.30
CA GLU A 50 4.34 0.61 4.51
C GLU A 50 3.52 -0.66 4.24
N PHE A 51 3.53 -1.11 3.00
CA PHE A 51 2.91 -2.36 2.55
C PHE A 51 3.94 -3.24 1.89
N TYR A 52 3.78 -4.55 2.05
CA TYR A 52 4.73 -5.53 1.56
C TYR A 52 4.20 -6.23 0.32
N ASP A 53 5.00 -6.18 -0.74
CA ASP A 53 4.80 -6.94 -1.96
C ASP A 53 5.96 -7.95 -2.08
N PRO A 54 5.70 -9.27 -1.93
CA PRO A 54 6.74 -10.29 -2.00
C PRO A 54 7.34 -10.44 -3.40
N PHE A 55 6.74 -9.80 -4.42
CA PHE A 55 7.23 -9.79 -5.80
C PHE A 55 8.04 -8.52 -6.10
N ALA A 56 8.23 -7.62 -5.13
CA ALA A 56 9.01 -6.39 -5.27
C ALA A 56 10.52 -6.64 -5.19
N ASN A 57 11.02 -7.66 -5.90
CA ASN A 57 12.43 -8.01 -5.95
C ASN A 57 12.75 -8.77 -7.25
N GLU A 58 14.05 -8.95 -7.52
CA GLU A 58 14.56 -9.69 -8.69
C GLU A 58 14.63 -11.21 -8.48
N GLY A 59 14.14 -11.70 -7.34
CA GLY A 59 14.09 -13.12 -7.05
C GLY A 59 13.08 -13.85 -7.94
N ASP A 60 13.19 -15.18 -7.96
CA ASP A 60 12.24 -16.01 -8.67
C ASP A 60 10.82 -15.86 -8.10
N ASP A 61 9.89 -15.66 -9.02
CA ASP A 61 8.47 -15.53 -8.72
C ASP A 61 7.90 -16.82 -8.10
N MET A 62 7.65 -16.78 -6.79
CA MET A 62 6.97 -17.87 -6.11
C MET A 62 5.46 -17.87 -6.42
N PRO A 63 4.84 -19.02 -6.74
CA PRO A 63 3.38 -19.10 -6.84
C PRO A 63 2.68 -18.66 -5.56
N ILE A 64 1.52 -18.01 -5.67
CA ILE A 64 0.73 -17.50 -4.54
C ILE A 64 0.43 -18.58 -3.49
N GLU A 65 0.23 -19.82 -3.93
CA GLU A 65 -0.08 -20.97 -3.10
C GLU A 65 1.12 -21.49 -2.30
N LYS A 66 2.33 -21.13 -2.71
CA LYS A 66 3.58 -21.53 -2.07
C LYS A 66 4.15 -20.45 -1.15
N LEU A 67 3.62 -19.23 -1.18
CA LEU A 67 4.02 -18.16 -0.28
C LEU A 67 3.83 -18.61 1.18
N PRO A 68 4.78 -18.26 2.08
CA PRO A 68 4.57 -18.39 3.52
C PRO A 68 3.25 -17.72 3.94
N PRO A 69 2.52 -18.25 4.94
CA PRO A 69 1.25 -17.67 5.37
C PRO A 69 1.35 -16.19 5.76
N SER A 70 2.48 -15.76 6.35
CA SER A 70 2.76 -14.36 6.69
C SER A 70 2.87 -13.46 5.45
N ASP A 71 3.56 -13.94 4.43
CA ASP A 71 3.84 -13.18 3.21
C ASP A 71 2.59 -13.07 2.37
N ARG A 72 1.81 -14.16 2.31
CA ARG A 72 0.50 -14.19 1.68
C ARG A 72 -0.48 -13.23 2.35
N ALA A 73 -0.53 -13.20 3.69
CA ALA A 73 -1.39 -12.26 4.41
C ALA A 73 -0.97 -10.80 4.17
N SER A 74 0.34 -10.53 4.21
CA SER A 74 0.88 -9.20 3.93
C SER A 74 0.62 -8.76 2.48
N PHE A 75 0.71 -9.69 1.53
CA PHE A 75 0.38 -9.44 0.14
C PHE A 75 -1.12 -9.19 -0.05
N ALA A 76 -2.00 -9.90 0.67
CA ALA A 76 -3.43 -9.64 0.66
C ALA A 76 -3.76 -8.23 1.17
N ASP A 77 -3.09 -7.77 2.23
CA ASP A 77 -3.20 -6.38 2.68
C ASP A 77 -2.73 -5.39 1.61
N TYR A 78 -1.57 -5.62 1.01
CA TYR A 78 -1.11 -4.80 -0.11
C TYR A 78 -2.15 -4.75 -1.24
N CYS A 79 -2.71 -5.88 -1.67
CA CYS A 79 -3.76 -5.95 -2.70
C CYS A 79 -5.03 -5.16 -2.32
N LYS A 80 -5.48 -5.32 -1.08
CA LYS A 80 -6.64 -4.59 -0.54
C LYS A 80 -6.42 -3.09 -0.57
N TYR A 81 -5.30 -2.61 -0.02
CA TYR A 81 -5.06 -1.18 0.11
C TYR A 81 -4.60 -0.56 -1.21
N ARG A 82 -3.75 -1.21 -2.01
CA ARG A 82 -3.25 -0.67 -3.27
C ARG A 82 -4.29 -0.69 -4.39
N PHE A 83 -5.02 -1.79 -4.52
CA PHE A 83 -5.87 -2.06 -5.68
C PHE A 83 -7.35 -2.23 -5.34
N GLY A 84 -7.72 -2.33 -4.06
CA GLY A 84 -9.11 -2.48 -3.63
C GLY A 84 -9.59 -3.93 -3.58
N ILE A 85 -8.70 -4.89 -3.81
CA ILE A 85 -9.01 -6.33 -3.86
C ILE A 85 -8.94 -6.88 -2.43
N ALA A 86 -10.09 -6.95 -1.76
CA ALA A 86 -10.18 -7.37 -0.35
C ALA A 86 -10.33 -8.89 -0.16
N ASP A 87 -10.48 -9.65 -1.24
CA ASP A 87 -10.50 -11.11 -1.23
C ASP A 87 -9.05 -11.65 -1.15
N ASP A 88 -8.79 -12.54 -0.19
CA ASP A 88 -7.49 -13.17 0.07
C ASP A 88 -7.35 -14.57 -0.58
N SER A 89 -8.33 -14.96 -1.41
CA SER A 89 -8.30 -16.18 -2.20
C SER A 89 -7.13 -16.19 -3.20
N ALA A 90 -6.61 -17.38 -3.51
CA ALA A 90 -5.47 -17.49 -4.42
C ALA A 90 -5.76 -16.94 -5.84
N PRO A 91 -6.96 -17.12 -6.42
CA PRO A 91 -7.34 -16.44 -7.66
C PRO A 91 -7.30 -14.92 -7.56
N ALA A 92 -7.88 -14.32 -6.52
CA ALA A 92 -7.90 -12.87 -6.35
C ALA A 92 -6.50 -12.28 -6.18
N LEU A 93 -5.62 -12.97 -5.45
CA LEU A 93 -4.23 -12.56 -5.28
C LEU A 93 -3.41 -12.68 -6.59
N ARG A 94 -3.71 -13.66 -7.46
CA ARG A 94 -3.11 -13.72 -8.81
C ARG A 94 -3.57 -12.57 -9.70
N ASP A 95 -4.86 -12.23 -9.65
CA ASP A 95 -5.40 -11.08 -10.39
C ASP A 95 -4.77 -9.77 -9.89
N CYS A 96 -4.59 -9.64 -8.57
CA CYS A 96 -3.85 -8.53 -7.97
C CYS A 96 -2.42 -8.46 -8.49
N LYS A 97 -1.69 -9.60 -8.50
CA LYS A 97 -0.32 -9.67 -8.99
C LYS A 97 -0.19 -9.15 -10.43
N SER A 98 -1.12 -9.50 -11.31
CA SER A 98 -1.12 -9.02 -12.71
C SER A 98 -1.29 -7.50 -12.88
N LYS A 99 -1.75 -6.78 -11.84
CA LYS A 99 -1.92 -5.32 -11.83
C LYS A 99 -0.70 -4.59 -11.30
N ILE A 100 0.26 -5.30 -10.71
CA ILE A 100 1.51 -4.72 -10.25
C ILE A 100 2.26 -4.25 -11.50
N PRO A 101 2.56 -2.94 -11.63
CA PRO A 101 3.40 -2.48 -12.73
C PRO A 101 4.76 -3.18 -12.59
N GLY A 102 5.33 -3.63 -13.71
CA GLY A 102 6.71 -4.09 -13.71
C GLY A 102 7.57 -3.01 -13.05
N TYR A 103 8.33 -3.41 -12.04
CA TYR A 103 9.23 -2.50 -11.34
C TYR A 103 10.21 -1.94 -12.39
N LEU A 104 10.13 -0.63 -12.62
CA LEU A 104 10.99 0.11 -13.55
C LEU A 104 12.39 0.24 -12.97
#